data_AF-A0A1S1BPG5-F1
#
_entry.id   AF-A0A1S1BPG5-F1
#
_cell.length_a   1.000
_cell.length_b   1.000
_cell.length_c   1.000
_cell.angle_alpha   90.00
_cell.angle_beta   90.00
_cell.angle_gamma   90.00
#
_symmetry.space_group_name_H-M   'P 1'
#
loop_
_entity.id
_entity.type
_entity.pdbx_description
1 polymer ?
#
loop_
_entity_poly.entity_id
_entity_poly.type
_entity_poly.pdbx_seq_one_letter_code
_entity_poly.pdbx_strand_id
1 'polypeptide(L)'
;MKASEYSELLSAGYEFGRRNDGAGSLSRKSARVSKMLYESVHKPLSYRMLVQQALREGTSQRFRFITDVFCKADIAWAALPFARAGITESKSQWQIRRAKEVEGVTRPPGTVIGPKTVEVTCQTHSCMVKVKAEGASSYENVLDVSHDDLSEQLYSILATEPFKFLNDTLIFNMASCACEEFLSVLGGLGSNELLPVDLYCVGSLHQVADLMGRDRQHPSTTHFIAREAQSVVYLGADSGQADSGVTSALRKSMDLSEVIALLRLQKVEQILSIIEGASTKKRIVEQLQREINPAQNLVTVDSDQDISATLLPFIKKKGS
;
A
#
# COMPACT_ATOMS: atom_id res chain seq x y z
N MET A 1 19.53 -0.82 -23.89
CA MET A 1 18.74 -0.79 -22.64
C MET A 1 19.57 -1.44 -21.55
N LYS A 2 19.93 -0.70 -20.50
CA LYS A 2 20.38 -1.32 -19.25
C LYS A 2 19.18 -2.02 -18.63
N ALA A 3 19.35 -3.23 -18.09
CA ALA A 3 18.31 -3.84 -17.29
C ALA A 3 18.15 -2.99 -16.01
N SER A 4 16.93 -2.55 -15.71
CA SER A 4 16.66 -1.76 -14.50
C SER A 4 17.01 -2.58 -13.26
N GLU A 5 17.58 -1.95 -12.24
CA GLU A 5 17.91 -2.57 -10.94
C GLU A 5 16.70 -3.27 -10.29
N TYR A 6 15.48 -2.82 -10.62
CA TYR A 6 14.22 -3.32 -10.07
C TYR A 6 13.42 -4.20 -11.04
N SER A 7 14.06 -4.72 -12.10
CA SER A 7 13.39 -5.50 -13.15
C SER A 7 12.60 -6.70 -12.61
N GLU A 8 13.07 -7.34 -11.55
CA GLU A 8 12.39 -8.47 -10.90
C GLU A 8 11.09 -8.05 -10.23
N LEU A 9 11.09 -6.92 -9.51
CA LEU A 9 9.90 -6.40 -8.82
C LEU A 9 8.84 -5.93 -9.83
N LEU A 10 9.28 -5.22 -10.87
CA LEU A 10 8.43 -4.83 -11.99
C LEU A 10 7.79 -6.05 -12.66
N SER A 11 8.60 -7.07 -12.97
CA SER A 11 8.14 -8.29 -13.59
C SER A 11 7.13 -9.04 -12.72
N ALA A 12 7.38 -9.15 -11.41
CA ALA A 12 6.45 -9.78 -10.47
C ALA A 12 5.09 -9.07 -10.44
N GLY A 13 5.11 -7.73 -10.42
CA GLY A 13 3.92 -6.88 -10.48
C GLY A 13 3.10 -7.03 -11.76
N TYR A 14 3.75 -6.88 -12.91
CA TYR A 14 3.10 -7.03 -14.21
C TYR A 14 2.57 -8.44 -14.42
N GLU A 15 3.36 -9.44 -14.02
CA GLU A 15 2.95 -10.82 -14.14
C GLU A 15 1.68 -11.06 -13.32
N PHE A 16 1.63 -10.59 -12.07
CA PHE A 16 0.44 -10.70 -11.22
C PHE A 16 -0.80 -10.06 -11.86
N GLY A 17 -0.69 -8.84 -12.40
CA GLY A 17 -1.82 -8.11 -12.99
C GLY A 17 -2.33 -8.60 -14.36
N ARG A 18 -1.62 -9.50 -15.05
CA ARG A 18 -2.09 -10.04 -16.34
C ARG A 18 -3.40 -10.83 -16.19
N ARG A 19 -4.51 -10.32 -16.73
CA ARG A 19 -5.87 -10.89 -16.64
C ARG A 19 -6.13 -12.16 -17.47
N ASN A 20 -5.18 -12.61 -18.30
CA ASN A 20 -5.43 -13.60 -19.37
C ASN A 20 -4.98 -15.04 -19.08
N ASP A 21 -5.04 -15.47 -17.83
CA ASP A 21 -4.62 -16.83 -17.46
C ASP A 21 -5.83 -17.61 -16.93
N GLY A 22 -6.22 -18.69 -17.62
CA GLY A 22 -7.31 -19.58 -17.21
C GLY A 22 -7.15 -20.11 -15.76
N ALA A 23 -8.22 -20.68 -15.19
CA ALA A 23 -8.26 -21.03 -13.76
C ALA A 23 -7.09 -21.93 -13.26
N GLY A 24 -6.56 -22.82 -14.11
CA GLY A 24 -5.41 -23.68 -13.78
C GLY A 24 -4.04 -22.99 -13.80
N SER A 25 -3.89 -21.86 -14.50
CA SER A 25 -2.65 -21.08 -14.56
C SER A 25 -2.47 -20.12 -13.38
N LEU A 26 -3.56 -19.76 -12.68
CA LEU A 26 -3.53 -18.82 -11.55
C LEU A 26 -2.65 -19.32 -10.39
N SER A 27 -2.76 -20.61 -10.02
CA SER A 27 -1.94 -21.22 -8.96
C SER A 27 -0.44 -21.21 -9.29
N ARG A 28 -0.08 -21.58 -10.53
CA ARG A 28 1.32 -21.60 -11.00
C ARG A 28 1.92 -20.20 -11.07
N LYS A 29 1.18 -19.25 -11.64
CA LYS A 29 1.55 -17.84 -11.72
C LYS A 29 1.77 -17.25 -10.33
N SER A 30 0.82 -17.44 -9.44
CA SER A 30 0.92 -16.98 -8.06
C SER A 30 2.15 -17.53 -7.33
N ALA A 31 2.47 -18.82 -7.49
CA ALA A 31 3.68 -19.42 -6.93
C ALA A 31 4.97 -18.86 -7.55
N ARG A 32 4.99 -18.61 -8.86
CA ARG A 32 6.13 -17.99 -9.56
C ARG A 32 6.38 -16.56 -9.05
N VAL A 33 5.33 -15.74 -8.97
CA VAL A 33 5.40 -14.38 -8.41
C VAL A 33 5.91 -14.40 -6.98
N SER A 34 5.36 -15.26 -6.12
CA SER A 34 5.83 -15.37 -4.72
C SER A 34 7.30 -15.79 -4.64
N LYS A 35 7.76 -16.70 -5.51
CA LYS A 35 9.17 -17.11 -5.59
C LYS A 35 10.06 -15.94 -5.98
N MET A 36 9.71 -15.21 -7.05
CA MET A 36 10.46 -14.03 -7.50
C MET A 36 10.61 -12.99 -6.38
N LEU A 37 9.53 -12.67 -5.67
CA LEU A 37 9.56 -11.71 -4.57
C LEU A 37 10.36 -12.22 -3.36
N TYR A 38 10.27 -13.52 -3.05
CA TYR A 38 11.05 -14.13 -1.98
C TYR A 38 12.56 -14.11 -2.27
N GLU A 39 12.95 -14.35 -3.52
CA GLU A 39 14.35 -14.42 -3.95
C GLU A 39 14.97 -13.03 -4.16
N SER A 40 14.16 -12.01 -4.48
CA SER A 40 14.61 -10.65 -4.79
C SER A 40 15.57 -10.06 -3.74
N VAL A 41 16.61 -9.35 -4.17
CA VAL A 41 17.57 -8.69 -3.26
C VAL A 41 16.96 -7.51 -2.49
N HIS A 42 15.88 -6.93 -3.00
CA HIS A 42 15.19 -5.75 -2.46
C HIS A 42 14.16 -6.10 -1.37
N LYS A 43 14.63 -6.74 -0.29
CA LYS A 43 13.77 -7.47 0.68
C LYS A 43 12.64 -6.65 1.31
N PRO A 44 12.86 -5.44 1.88
CA PRO A 44 11.75 -4.73 2.52
C PRO A 44 10.61 -4.44 1.55
N LEU A 45 10.95 -4.02 0.32
CA LEU A 45 9.98 -3.74 -0.73
C LEU A 45 9.31 -5.02 -1.24
N SER A 46 10.06 -6.08 -1.49
CA SER A 46 9.51 -7.36 -1.95
C SER A 46 8.60 -8.02 -0.91
N TYR A 47 8.89 -7.86 0.38
CA TYR A 47 8.02 -8.29 1.49
C TYR A 47 6.71 -7.52 1.54
N ARG A 48 6.73 -6.21 1.29
CA ARG A 48 5.51 -5.41 1.16
C ARG A 48 4.68 -5.86 -0.05
N MET A 49 5.33 -6.18 -1.17
CA MET A 49 4.65 -6.77 -2.35
C MET A 49 4.06 -8.15 -2.05
N LEU A 50 4.73 -9.00 -1.26
CA LEU A 50 4.17 -10.27 -0.79
C LEU A 50 2.94 -10.08 0.10
N VAL A 51 2.93 -9.06 0.96
CA VAL A 51 1.74 -8.69 1.75
C VAL A 51 0.60 -8.29 0.82
N GLN A 52 0.86 -7.46 -0.19
CA GLN A 52 -0.15 -7.07 -1.18
C GLN A 52 -0.71 -8.29 -1.91
N GLN A 53 0.16 -9.19 -2.36
CA GLN A 53 -0.22 -10.45 -3.02
C GLN A 53 -1.11 -11.30 -2.10
N ALA A 54 -0.68 -11.52 -0.85
CA ALA A 54 -1.39 -12.36 0.11
C ALA A 54 -2.79 -11.79 0.43
N LEU A 55 -2.90 -10.48 0.63
CA LEU A 55 -4.18 -9.82 0.94
C LEU A 55 -5.14 -9.80 -0.27
N ARG A 56 -4.63 -9.71 -1.49
CA ARG A 56 -5.45 -9.81 -2.71
C ARG A 56 -5.94 -11.23 -2.96
N GLU A 57 -5.08 -12.23 -2.78
CA GLU A 57 -5.46 -13.64 -2.99
C GLU A 57 -6.33 -14.19 -1.86
N GLY A 58 -6.12 -13.74 -0.62
CA GLY A 58 -6.99 -14.08 0.52
C GLY A 58 -6.97 -15.55 0.95
N THR A 59 -5.99 -16.34 0.52
CA THR A 59 -5.96 -17.79 0.77
C THR A 59 -5.07 -18.17 1.94
N SER A 60 -5.48 -19.19 2.72
CA SER A 60 -4.67 -19.75 3.81
C SER A 60 -3.29 -20.24 3.34
N GLN A 61 -3.17 -20.74 2.10
CA GLN A 61 -1.88 -21.16 1.56
C GLN A 61 -0.91 -19.98 1.42
N ARG A 62 -1.38 -18.81 0.98
CA ARG A 62 -0.57 -17.59 0.90
C ARG A 62 -0.25 -17.01 2.25
N PHE A 63 -1.22 -16.99 3.16
CA PHE A 63 -1.01 -16.57 4.54
C PHE A 63 0.01 -17.46 5.26
N ARG A 64 0.02 -18.77 4.99
CA ARG A 64 1.07 -19.68 5.47
C ARG A 64 2.43 -19.32 4.88
N PHE A 65 2.50 -19.17 3.56
CA PHE A 65 3.74 -18.85 2.87
C PHE A 65 4.39 -17.56 3.42
N ILE A 66 3.63 -16.48 3.54
CA ILE A 66 4.16 -15.22 4.06
C ILE A 66 4.57 -15.32 5.53
N THR A 67 3.83 -16.07 6.34
CA THR A 67 4.20 -16.37 7.74
C THR A 67 5.57 -17.05 7.80
N ASP A 68 5.80 -18.07 6.97
CA ASP A 68 7.07 -18.79 6.92
C ASP A 68 8.22 -17.89 6.43
N VAL A 69 7.96 -17.04 5.43
CA VAL A 69 8.96 -16.07 4.93
C VAL A 69 9.36 -15.10 6.04
N PHE A 70 8.41 -14.50 6.75
CA PHE A 70 8.69 -13.52 7.80
C PHE A 70 9.34 -14.15 9.03
N CYS A 71 9.00 -15.38 9.37
CA CYS A 71 9.70 -16.11 10.43
C CYS A 71 11.16 -16.39 10.08
N LYS A 72 11.48 -16.65 8.80
CA LYS A 72 12.86 -16.86 8.33
C LYS A 72 13.66 -15.57 8.17
N ALA A 73 12.98 -14.44 8.02
CA ALA A 73 13.58 -13.13 7.76
C ALA A 73 13.75 -12.28 9.04
N ASP A 74 13.69 -12.89 10.23
CA ASP A 74 13.80 -12.24 11.54
C ASP A 74 12.82 -11.08 11.76
N ILE A 75 11.67 -11.12 11.08
CA ILE A 75 10.55 -10.16 11.22
C ILE A 75 9.24 -10.86 11.56
N ALA A 76 9.31 -11.93 12.36
CA ALA A 76 8.16 -12.75 12.75
C ALA A 76 6.99 -11.92 13.34
N TRP A 77 7.25 -10.78 13.96
CA TRP A 77 6.22 -9.84 14.44
C TRP A 77 5.25 -9.40 13.33
N ALA A 78 5.72 -9.29 12.08
CA ALA A 78 4.92 -8.89 10.93
C ALA A 78 4.04 -10.04 10.38
N ALA A 79 4.27 -11.29 10.83
CA ALA A 79 3.47 -12.44 10.42
C ALA A 79 2.14 -12.54 11.18
N LEU A 80 1.97 -11.77 12.27
CA LEU A 80 0.85 -11.91 13.19
C LEU A 80 -0.54 -11.85 12.51
N PRO A 81 -0.81 -10.97 11.52
CA PRO A 81 -2.11 -10.98 10.83
C PRO A 81 -2.40 -12.28 10.07
N PHE A 82 -1.35 -12.94 9.59
CA PHE A 82 -1.43 -14.10 8.69
C PHE A 82 -1.31 -15.44 9.40
N ALA A 83 -0.73 -15.45 10.60
CA ALA A 83 -0.29 -16.68 11.26
C ALA A 83 -1.42 -17.68 11.51
N ARG A 84 -2.57 -17.22 12.04
CA ARG A 84 -3.76 -18.08 12.24
C ARG A 84 -4.50 -18.35 10.94
N ALA A 85 -4.71 -17.31 10.13
CA ALA A 85 -5.39 -17.43 8.84
C ALA A 85 -4.65 -18.40 7.88
N GLY A 86 -3.34 -18.57 8.09
CA GLY A 86 -2.46 -19.47 7.36
C GLY A 86 -2.45 -20.93 7.84
N ILE A 87 -3.24 -21.30 8.84
CA ILE A 87 -3.38 -22.71 9.23
C ILE A 87 -4.20 -23.41 8.16
N THR A 88 -3.53 -24.16 7.28
CA THR A 88 -4.18 -24.92 6.20
C THR A 88 -4.74 -26.25 6.69
N GLU A 89 -4.20 -26.77 7.80
CA GLU A 89 -4.56 -28.07 8.36
C GLU A 89 -4.74 -27.94 9.88
N SER A 90 -5.99 -28.00 10.34
CA SER A 90 -6.34 -27.75 11.75
C SER A 90 -5.70 -28.72 12.76
N LYS A 91 -5.23 -29.89 12.32
CA LYS A 91 -4.52 -30.87 13.16
C LYS A 91 -2.99 -30.74 13.09
N SER A 92 -2.48 -29.86 12.22
CA SER A 92 -1.05 -29.69 12.00
C SER A 92 -0.39 -28.96 13.18
N GLN A 93 0.21 -29.74 14.09
CA GLN A 93 0.81 -29.21 15.31
C GLN A 93 1.93 -28.21 15.06
N TRP A 94 2.68 -28.37 13.97
CA TRP A 94 3.76 -27.43 13.66
C TRP A 94 3.22 -26.06 13.22
N GLN A 95 2.10 -26.00 12.48
CA GLN A 95 1.46 -24.73 12.09
C GLN A 95 0.89 -24.01 13.31
N ILE A 96 0.24 -24.76 14.21
CA ILE A 96 -0.31 -24.22 15.45
C ILE A 96 0.82 -23.68 16.35
N ARG A 97 1.93 -24.43 16.49
CA ARG A 97 3.10 -23.98 17.25
C ARG A 97 3.70 -22.71 16.64
N ARG A 98 3.87 -22.66 15.32
CA ARG A 98 4.35 -21.46 14.61
C ARG A 98 3.46 -20.25 14.89
N ALA A 99 2.13 -20.40 14.80
CA ALA A 99 1.21 -19.31 15.07
C ALA A 99 1.34 -18.79 16.50
N LYS A 100 1.48 -19.69 17.49
CA LYS A 100 1.75 -19.32 18.89
C LYS A 100 3.10 -18.64 19.08
N GLU A 101 4.14 -19.09 18.38
CA GLU A 101 5.46 -18.43 18.39
C GLU A 101 5.32 -16.98 17.91
N VAL A 102 4.68 -16.77 16.75
CA VAL A 102 4.42 -15.44 16.18
C VAL A 102 3.61 -14.55 17.14
N GLU A 103 2.59 -15.10 17.79
CA GLU A 103 1.81 -14.39 18.80
C GLU A 103 2.66 -13.90 19.98
N GLY A 104 3.74 -14.60 20.32
CA GLY A 104 4.69 -14.20 21.36
C GLY A 104 5.65 -13.08 20.94
N VAL A 105 5.77 -12.77 19.64
CA VAL A 105 6.73 -11.78 19.13
C VAL A 105 6.12 -10.38 19.09
N THR A 106 6.90 -9.38 19.44
CA THR A 106 6.53 -7.96 19.36
C THR A 106 7.44 -7.22 18.38
N ARG A 107 6.89 -6.18 17.73
CA ARG A 107 7.66 -5.32 16.84
C ARG A 107 8.73 -4.56 17.65
N PRO A 108 10.01 -4.57 17.23
CA PRO A 108 11.04 -3.81 17.93
C PRO A 108 10.75 -2.28 17.89
N PRO A 109 10.90 -1.54 19.02
CA PRO A 109 10.53 -0.13 19.12
C PRO A 109 11.18 0.82 18.10
N GLY A 110 12.37 0.49 17.57
CA GLY A 110 13.09 1.29 16.58
C GLY A 110 12.77 0.96 15.11
N THR A 111 11.83 0.05 14.85
CA THR A 111 11.49 -0.39 13.47
C THR A 111 10.22 0.24 12.94
N VAL A 112 9.53 1.05 13.74
CA VAL A 112 8.30 1.74 13.34
C VAL A 112 8.65 2.93 12.47
N ILE A 113 8.09 2.95 11.27
CA ILE A 113 8.21 4.04 10.32
C ILE A 113 6.83 4.36 9.75
N GLY A 114 6.60 5.63 9.44
CA GLY A 114 5.36 6.07 8.80
C GLY A 114 5.38 5.91 7.28
N PRO A 115 4.22 6.02 6.61
CA PRO A 115 4.15 6.15 5.17
C PRO A 115 4.83 7.45 4.71
N LYS A 116 5.59 7.37 3.62
CA LYS A 116 6.23 8.50 2.96
C LYS A 116 5.29 9.05 1.89
N THR A 117 5.36 10.35 1.67
CA THR A 117 4.66 11.02 0.56
C THR A 117 5.68 11.50 -0.45
N VAL A 118 5.51 11.11 -1.71
CA VAL A 118 6.36 11.52 -2.82
C VAL A 118 5.49 12.29 -3.82
N GLU A 119 5.81 13.56 -3.99
CA GLU A 119 5.15 14.44 -4.96
C GLU A 119 5.96 14.45 -6.25
N VAL A 120 5.33 14.15 -7.38
CA VAL A 120 5.94 14.14 -8.70
C VAL A 120 5.31 15.25 -9.54
N THR A 121 6.15 16.18 -9.99
CA THR A 121 5.78 17.27 -10.88
C THR A 121 6.53 17.06 -12.20
N CYS A 122 5.80 16.64 -13.22
CA CYS A 122 6.36 16.42 -14.56
C CYS A 122 6.51 17.75 -15.32
N GLN A 123 7.51 17.82 -16.19
CA GLN A 123 7.80 18.87 -17.17
C GLN A 123 8.05 18.19 -18.53
N THR A 124 8.20 18.93 -19.62
CA THR A 124 8.22 18.39 -21.00
C THR A 124 9.25 17.27 -21.24
N HIS A 125 10.34 17.17 -20.45
CA HIS A 125 11.37 16.13 -20.59
C HIS A 125 11.92 15.58 -19.27
N SER A 126 11.46 16.10 -18.14
CA SER A 126 11.96 15.70 -16.83
C SER A 126 10.88 15.84 -15.76
N CYS A 127 11.09 15.19 -14.63
CA CYS A 127 10.23 15.28 -13.48
C CYS A 127 11.02 15.83 -12.30
N MET A 128 10.41 16.78 -11.58
CA MET A 128 10.83 17.09 -10.23
C MET A 128 10.14 16.13 -9.26
N VAL A 129 10.94 15.33 -8.56
CA VAL A 129 10.48 14.42 -7.52
C VAL A 129 10.79 15.04 -6.16
N LYS A 130 9.74 15.40 -5.42
CA LYS A 130 9.82 15.95 -4.08
C LYS A 130 9.41 14.89 -3.06
N VAL A 131 10.36 14.45 -2.26
CA VAL A 131 10.13 13.44 -1.22
C VAL A 131 9.87 14.14 0.12
N LYS A 132 8.73 13.84 0.74
CA LYS A 132 8.36 14.24 2.10
C LYS A 132 8.20 13.01 2.97
N ALA A 133 9.09 12.84 3.94
CA ALA A 133 8.92 11.84 5.01
C ALA A 133 8.39 12.53 6.26
N GLU A 134 7.28 12.04 6.82
CA GLU A 134 6.76 12.50 8.11
C GLU A 134 7.48 11.77 9.25
N GLY A 135 7.94 12.50 10.28
CA GLY A 135 8.60 11.92 11.45
C GLY A 135 9.73 12.76 12.04
N ALA A 136 10.51 12.17 12.95
CA ALA A 136 11.58 12.83 13.72
C ALA A 136 12.74 13.40 12.88
N SER A 137 12.84 12.98 11.62
CA SER A 137 13.81 13.46 10.64
C SER A 137 13.10 13.86 9.35
N SER A 138 12.13 14.76 9.46
CA SER A 138 11.46 15.32 8.28
C SER A 138 12.50 15.94 7.36
N TYR A 139 12.62 15.42 6.15
CA TYR A 139 13.48 15.98 5.12
C TYR A 139 12.66 16.23 3.87
N GLU A 140 13.02 17.29 3.16
CA GLU A 140 12.56 17.56 1.81
C GLU A 140 13.75 17.37 0.88
N ASN A 141 13.63 16.42 -0.05
CA ASN A 141 14.62 16.24 -1.10
C ASN A 141 13.94 16.45 -2.45
N VAL A 142 14.55 17.28 -3.30
CA VAL A 142 14.07 17.58 -4.65
C VAL A 142 15.08 17.04 -5.65
N LEU A 143 14.65 16.11 -6.48
CA LEU A 143 15.46 15.47 -7.50
C LEU A 143 14.91 15.84 -8.87
N ASP A 144 15.79 16.20 -9.80
CA ASP A 144 15.45 16.33 -11.22
C ASP A 144 15.81 15.00 -11.91
N VAL A 145 14.82 14.40 -12.57
CA VAL A 145 14.89 13.03 -13.08
C VAL A 145 14.37 13.02 -14.51
N SER A 146 15.09 12.38 -15.43
CA SER A 146 14.58 12.17 -16.79
C SER A 146 13.29 11.31 -16.75
N HIS A 147 12.42 11.45 -17.75
CA HIS A 147 11.24 10.59 -17.86
C HIS A 147 11.60 9.10 -17.95
N ASP A 148 12.70 8.78 -18.62
CA ASP A 148 13.18 7.40 -18.80
C ASP A 148 13.64 6.77 -17.49
N ASP A 149 14.19 7.58 -16.57
CA ASP A 149 14.72 7.12 -15.28
C ASP A 149 13.70 7.23 -14.13
N LEU A 150 12.56 7.89 -14.35
CA LEU A 150 11.56 8.19 -13.31
C LEU A 150 11.12 6.93 -12.55
N SER A 151 10.80 5.86 -13.27
CA SER A 151 10.35 4.61 -12.64
C SER A 151 11.43 4.06 -11.71
N GLU A 152 12.66 3.93 -12.20
CA GLU A 152 13.79 3.41 -11.42
C GLU A 152 14.08 4.28 -10.19
N GLN A 153 14.05 5.60 -10.37
CA GLN A 153 14.26 6.53 -9.26
C GLN A 153 13.16 6.43 -8.20
N LEU A 154 11.90 6.25 -8.60
CA LEU A 154 10.79 6.06 -7.67
C LEU A 154 10.92 4.73 -6.92
N TYR A 155 11.31 3.64 -7.57
CA TYR A 155 11.62 2.39 -6.87
C TYR A 155 12.76 2.55 -5.87
N SER A 156 13.84 3.24 -6.25
CA SER A 156 14.97 3.51 -5.37
C SER A 156 14.53 4.25 -4.09
N ILE A 157 13.69 5.28 -4.22
CA ILE A 157 13.15 6.04 -3.09
C ILE A 157 12.31 5.16 -2.13
N LEU A 158 11.63 4.16 -2.67
CA LEU A 158 10.76 3.23 -1.92
C LEU A 158 11.55 2.05 -1.32
N ALA A 159 12.62 1.61 -1.99
CA ALA A 159 13.39 0.43 -1.60
C ALA A 159 14.27 0.66 -0.36
N THR A 160 14.65 1.90 -0.08
CA THR A 160 15.56 2.26 1.04
C THR A 160 14.95 2.09 2.43
N GLU A 161 13.65 1.81 2.54
CA GLU A 161 12.95 1.84 3.82
C GLU A 161 12.83 0.47 4.50
N PRO A 162 12.82 0.43 5.84
CA PRO A 162 12.37 -0.74 6.59
C PRO A 162 10.99 -1.24 6.19
N PHE A 163 10.67 -2.47 6.59
CA PHE A 163 9.32 -3.03 6.37
C PHE A 163 8.26 -2.25 7.16
N LYS A 164 7.13 -1.96 6.49
CA LYS A 164 5.90 -1.40 7.06
C LYS A 164 4.68 -1.95 6.33
N PHE A 165 3.53 -1.96 6.99
CA PHE A 165 2.29 -2.46 6.39
C PHE A 165 1.63 -1.42 5.50
N LEU A 166 1.68 -0.14 5.90
CA LEU A 166 1.01 0.92 5.17
C LEU A 166 1.76 1.25 3.87
N ASN A 167 0.97 1.54 2.84
CA ASN A 167 1.47 1.96 1.54
C ASN A 167 2.07 3.36 1.62
N ASP A 168 3.09 3.60 0.79
CA ASP A 168 3.54 4.96 0.53
C ASP A 168 2.53 5.67 -0.38
N THR A 169 2.66 6.99 -0.49
CA THR A 169 1.78 7.82 -1.31
C THR A 169 2.59 8.47 -2.41
N LEU A 170 2.21 8.24 -3.67
CA LEU A 170 2.75 8.94 -4.84
C LEU A 170 1.69 9.90 -5.36
N ILE A 171 1.99 11.20 -5.40
CA ILE A 171 1.08 12.23 -5.88
C ILE A 171 1.62 12.79 -7.19
N PHE A 172 0.89 12.58 -8.27
CA PHE A 172 1.15 13.16 -9.59
C PHE A 172 0.32 14.42 -9.77
N ASN A 173 0.99 15.56 -9.93
CA ASN A 173 0.33 16.84 -10.17
C ASN A 173 0.04 17.04 -11.67
N MET A 174 -1.20 16.79 -12.09
CA MET A 174 -1.60 16.88 -13.49
C MET A 174 -1.54 18.29 -14.08
N ALA A 175 -1.46 19.33 -13.25
CA ALA A 175 -1.31 20.70 -13.75
C ALA A 175 0.06 20.96 -14.39
N SER A 176 1.05 20.10 -14.17
CA SER A 176 2.43 20.38 -14.54
C SER A 176 2.85 19.86 -15.92
N CYS A 177 2.12 18.91 -16.51
CA CYS A 177 2.44 18.40 -17.85
C CYS A 177 1.24 17.88 -18.66
N ALA A 178 1.49 17.41 -19.87
CA ALA A 178 0.46 16.94 -20.79
C ALA A 178 -0.10 15.55 -20.39
N CYS A 179 -1.37 15.30 -20.74
CA CYS A 179 -2.08 14.05 -20.42
C CYS A 179 -1.35 12.78 -20.91
N GLU A 180 -0.74 12.83 -22.10
CA GLU A 180 -0.01 11.69 -22.69
C GLU A 180 1.25 11.30 -21.89
N GLU A 181 1.95 12.28 -21.33
CA GLU A 181 3.12 12.02 -20.49
C GLU A 181 2.69 11.33 -19.18
N PHE A 182 1.56 11.73 -18.59
CA PHE A 182 0.99 11.04 -17.43
C PHE A 182 0.58 9.60 -17.74
N LEU A 183 -0.06 9.35 -18.89
CA LEU A 183 -0.40 7.99 -19.32
C LEU A 183 0.83 7.11 -19.48
N SER A 184 1.94 7.66 -20.00
CA SER A 184 3.21 6.93 -20.07
C SER A 184 3.75 6.54 -18.68
N VAL A 185 3.69 7.46 -17.72
CA VAL A 185 4.11 7.20 -16.33
C VAL A 185 3.20 6.18 -15.64
N LEU A 186 1.88 6.31 -15.81
CA LEU A 186 0.89 5.35 -15.30
C LEU A 186 1.03 3.98 -15.97
N GLY A 187 1.34 3.93 -17.26
CA GLY A 187 1.63 2.69 -17.97
C GLY A 187 2.79 1.92 -17.35
N GLY A 188 3.85 2.63 -16.93
CA GLY A 188 4.97 2.06 -16.18
C GLY A 188 4.58 1.59 -14.77
N LEU A 189 4.21 2.51 -13.89
CA LEU A 189 4.00 2.22 -12.46
C LEU A 189 2.64 1.61 -12.15
N GLY A 190 1.58 2.14 -12.74
CA GLY A 190 0.20 1.72 -12.54
C GLY A 190 -0.10 0.31 -13.06
N SER A 191 0.73 -0.23 -13.95
CA SER A 191 0.61 -1.63 -14.37
C SER A 191 1.14 -2.63 -13.32
N ASN A 192 1.90 -2.18 -12.31
CA ASN A 192 2.36 -3.04 -11.21
C ASN A 192 1.28 -3.13 -10.11
N GLU A 193 0.44 -4.16 -10.19
CA GLU A 193 -0.63 -4.40 -9.22
C GLU A 193 -0.18 -4.75 -7.79
N LEU A 194 1.09 -5.07 -7.59
CA LEU A 194 1.64 -5.44 -6.27
C LEU A 194 2.44 -4.32 -5.61
N LEU A 195 2.64 -3.20 -6.31
CA LEU A 195 3.42 -2.09 -5.78
C LEU A 195 2.75 -1.57 -4.49
N PRO A 196 3.47 -1.50 -3.35
CA PRO A 196 2.90 -1.09 -2.08
C PRO A 196 2.83 0.44 -1.97
N VAL A 197 2.20 1.06 -2.97
CA VAL A 197 2.05 2.50 -3.10
C VAL A 197 0.64 2.82 -3.56
N ASP A 198 0.04 3.82 -2.94
CA ASP A 198 -1.20 4.42 -3.38
C ASP A 198 -0.86 5.56 -4.35
N LEU A 199 -1.29 5.42 -5.61
CA LEU A 199 -1.04 6.40 -6.67
C LEU A 199 -2.19 7.41 -6.71
N TYR A 200 -1.88 8.70 -6.71
CA TYR A 200 -2.85 9.78 -6.73
C TYR A 200 -2.61 10.69 -7.92
N CYS A 201 -3.60 10.80 -8.81
CA CYS A 201 -3.59 11.78 -9.89
C CYS A 201 -4.45 12.98 -9.47
N VAL A 202 -3.81 14.13 -9.27
CA VAL A 202 -4.45 15.34 -8.76
C VAL A 202 -4.39 16.43 -9.82
N GLY A 203 -5.55 16.96 -10.22
CA GLY A 203 -5.65 18.00 -11.26
C GLY A 203 -6.97 18.74 -11.24
N SER A 204 -7.18 19.65 -12.19
CA SER A 204 -8.50 20.24 -12.40
C SER A 204 -9.50 19.17 -12.86
N LEU A 205 -10.79 19.36 -12.57
CA LEU A 205 -11.84 18.38 -12.90
C LEU A 205 -11.80 17.97 -14.39
N HIS A 206 -11.60 18.94 -15.30
CA HIS A 206 -11.54 18.66 -16.74
C HIS A 206 -10.36 17.76 -17.11
N GLN A 207 -9.16 18.04 -16.59
CA GLN A 207 -7.96 17.23 -16.87
C GLN A 207 -8.09 15.81 -16.32
N VAL A 208 -8.60 15.67 -15.09
CA VAL A 208 -8.77 14.36 -14.46
C VAL A 208 -9.83 13.55 -15.21
N ALA A 209 -10.93 14.17 -15.61
CA ALA A 209 -11.98 13.50 -16.39
C ALA A 209 -11.48 13.05 -17.77
N ASP A 210 -10.66 13.86 -18.47
CA ASP A 210 -10.03 13.46 -19.74
C ASP A 210 -9.10 12.27 -19.56
N LEU A 211 -8.23 12.29 -18.54
CA LEU A 211 -7.32 11.18 -18.23
C LEU A 211 -8.08 9.90 -17.88
N MET A 212 -9.07 9.96 -16.99
CA MET A 212 -9.93 8.81 -16.65
C MET A 212 -10.64 8.25 -17.89
N GLY A 213 -11.02 9.12 -18.83
CA GLY A 213 -11.63 8.71 -20.10
C GLY A 213 -10.69 7.89 -20.99
N ARG A 214 -9.37 8.15 -20.92
CA ARG A 214 -8.33 7.51 -21.73
C ARG A 214 -7.66 6.31 -21.03
N ASP A 215 -7.56 6.31 -19.71
CA ASP A 215 -6.88 5.30 -18.87
C ASP A 215 -7.62 3.95 -18.76
N ARG A 216 -8.68 3.72 -19.55
CA ARG A 216 -9.59 2.56 -19.46
C ARG A 216 -8.94 1.17 -19.54
N GLN A 217 -7.64 1.11 -19.85
CA GLN A 217 -6.89 -0.14 -20.02
C GLN A 217 -5.94 -0.45 -18.85
N HIS A 218 -5.73 0.47 -17.91
CA HIS A 218 -4.73 0.30 -16.85
C HIS A 218 -5.35 -0.25 -15.55
N PRO A 219 -4.65 -1.17 -14.85
CA PRO A 219 -5.20 -1.79 -13.64
C PRO A 219 -5.16 -0.86 -12.42
N SER A 220 -6.34 -0.38 -12.01
CA SER A 220 -6.94 -0.44 -10.67
C SER A 220 -6.21 0.06 -9.38
N THR A 221 -5.04 0.71 -9.42
CA THR A 221 -4.39 1.27 -8.20
C THR A 221 -4.28 2.79 -8.17
N THR A 222 -4.76 3.48 -9.22
CA THR A 222 -4.72 4.93 -9.32
C THR A 222 -6.00 5.56 -8.79
N HIS A 223 -5.84 6.49 -7.86
CA HIS A 223 -6.89 7.32 -7.27
C HIS A 223 -6.95 8.67 -7.98
N PHE A 224 -8.11 8.99 -8.53
CA PHE A 224 -8.34 10.24 -9.25
C PHE A 224 -8.98 11.29 -8.36
N ILE A 225 -8.37 12.48 -8.31
CA ILE A 225 -8.78 13.56 -7.42
C ILE A 225 -8.85 14.88 -8.21
N ALA A 226 -10.03 15.48 -8.24
CA ALA A 226 -10.19 16.85 -8.71
C ALA A 226 -9.82 17.83 -7.59
N ARG A 227 -9.04 18.87 -7.91
CA ARG A 227 -8.68 19.96 -7.00
C ARG A 227 -9.21 21.28 -7.55
N GLU A 228 -9.95 22.00 -6.71
CA GLU A 228 -10.36 23.38 -6.93
C GLU A 228 -9.93 24.22 -5.72
N ALA A 229 -8.94 25.09 -5.92
CA ALA A 229 -8.27 25.83 -4.85
C ALA A 229 -7.72 24.89 -3.74
N GLN A 230 -8.16 25.06 -2.49
CA GLN A 230 -7.74 24.24 -1.33
C GLN A 230 -8.62 22.99 -1.14
N SER A 231 -9.74 22.91 -1.84
CA SER A 231 -10.68 21.79 -1.72
C SER A 231 -10.37 20.72 -2.76
N VAL A 232 -10.48 19.46 -2.34
CA VAL A 232 -10.43 18.32 -3.25
C VAL A 232 -11.72 17.52 -3.25
N VAL A 233 -12.02 16.90 -4.39
CA VAL A 233 -13.12 15.96 -4.59
C VAL A 233 -12.53 14.65 -5.10
N TYR A 234 -12.75 13.57 -4.37
CA TYR A 234 -12.36 12.23 -4.80
C TYR A 234 -13.31 11.72 -5.88
N LEU A 235 -12.77 11.38 -7.05
CA LEU A 235 -13.55 10.90 -8.18
C LEU A 235 -13.63 9.37 -8.26
N GLY A 236 -12.77 8.68 -7.52
CA GLY A 236 -12.74 7.22 -7.46
C GLY A 236 -11.41 6.61 -7.86
N ALA A 237 -11.39 5.28 -7.84
CA ALA A 237 -10.42 4.46 -8.53
C ALA A 237 -11.20 3.56 -9.49
N ASP A 238 -10.67 3.26 -10.67
CA ASP A 238 -11.34 2.43 -11.69
C ASP A 238 -11.42 0.93 -11.31
N SER A 239 -11.21 0.58 -10.04
CA SER A 239 -11.05 -0.79 -9.56
C SER A 239 -12.34 -1.51 -9.19
N GLY A 240 -13.52 -0.90 -9.38
CA GLY A 240 -14.79 -1.55 -9.06
C GLY A 240 -14.97 -1.92 -7.58
N GLN A 241 -14.08 -1.49 -6.68
CA GLN A 241 -14.25 -1.64 -5.24
C GLN A 241 -15.14 -0.50 -4.70
N ALA A 242 -16.44 -0.65 -4.87
CA ALA A 242 -17.43 -0.17 -3.90
C ALA A 242 -17.53 -1.28 -2.81
N ASP A 243 -17.69 -1.04 -1.51
CA ASP A 243 -18.63 -0.13 -0.87
C ASP A 243 -18.20 -0.07 0.62
N SER A 244 -17.42 0.93 1.02
CA SER A 244 -17.06 1.17 2.42
C SER A 244 -17.57 2.54 2.85
N GLY A 245 -17.81 2.74 4.16
CA GLY A 245 -18.16 4.06 4.70
C GLY A 245 -17.14 5.15 4.33
N VAL A 246 -15.89 4.75 4.07
CA VAL A 246 -14.80 5.59 3.56
C VAL A 246 -15.13 6.17 2.18
N THR A 247 -15.61 5.37 1.23
CA THR A 247 -15.96 5.86 -0.13
C THR A 247 -17.09 6.91 -0.11
N SER A 248 -18.04 6.78 0.82
CA SER A 248 -19.09 7.79 1.03
C SER A 248 -18.54 9.08 1.65
N ALA A 249 -17.64 8.96 2.65
CA ALA A 249 -16.98 10.11 3.25
C ALA A 249 -16.15 10.90 2.23
N LEU A 250 -15.43 10.20 1.35
CA LEU A 250 -14.55 10.77 0.31
C LEU A 250 -15.27 11.61 -0.75
N ARG A 251 -16.60 11.48 -0.90
CA ARG A 251 -17.37 12.29 -1.86
C ARG A 251 -17.61 13.73 -1.41
N LYS A 252 -17.23 14.09 -0.17
CA LYS A 252 -17.33 15.46 0.35
C LYS A 252 -16.07 16.25 0.00
N SER A 253 -16.23 17.57 -0.19
CA SER A 253 -15.10 18.50 -0.29
C SER A 253 -14.28 18.44 1.00
N MET A 254 -12.99 18.11 0.90
CA MET A 254 -12.07 17.95 2.03
C MET A 254 -10.65 18.35 1.63
N ASP A 255 -9.69 18.30 2.56
CA ASP A 255 -8.27 18.46 2.25
C ASP A 255 -7.68 17.15 1.66
N LEU A 256 -6.64 17.26 0.84
CA LEU A 256 -5.96 16.11 0.26
C LEU A 256 -5.36 15.20 1.33
N SER A 257 -4.85 15.76 2.43
CA SER A 257 -4.32 14.98 3.54
C SER A 257 -5.39 14.08 4.18
N GLU A 258 -6.63 14.56 4.28
CA GLU A 258 -7.77 13.81 4.80
C GLU A 258 -8.17 12.67 3.85
N VAL A 259 -8.18 12.92 2.52
CA VAL A 259 -8.41 11.86 1.51
C VAL A 259 -7.39 10.74 1.64
N ILE A 260 -6.10 11.09 1.72
CA ILE A 260 -5.00 10.12 1.84
C ILE A 260 -5.15 9.32 3.14
N ALA A 261 -5.42 9.99 4.26
CA ALA A 261 -5.62 9.32 5.54
C ALA A 261 -6.79 8.32 5.48
N LEU A 262 -7.91 8.71 4.86
CA LEU A 262 -9.09 7.88 4.70
C LEU A 262 -8.83 6.64 3.82
N LEU A 263 -8.12 6.78 2.70
CA LEU A 263 -7.78 5.65 1.84
C LEU A 263 -6.79 4.69 2.50
N ARG A 264 -5.82 5.19 3.27
CA ARG A 264 -4.94 4.34 4.08
C ARG A 264 -5.71 3.45 5.06
N LEU A 265 -6.85 3.92 5.59
CA LEU A 265 -7.70 3.12 6.46
C LEU A 265 -8.32 1.92 5.75
N GLN A 266 -8.56 1.97 4.44
CA GLN A 266 -9.05 0.81 3.68
C GLN A 266 -8.05 -0.35 3.73
N LYS A 267 -6.75 -0.06 3.68
CA LYS A 267 -5.71 -1.09 3.83
C LYS A 267 -5.72 -1.70 5.25
N VAL A 268 -5.90 -0.85 6.26
CA VAL A 268 -6.05 -1.29 7.65
C VAL A 268 -7.26 -2.22 7.79
N GLU A 269 -8.41 -1.84 7.25
CA GLU A 269 -9.61 -2.68 7.25
C GLU A 269 -9.37 -4.03 6.58
N GLN A 270 -8.67 -4.05 5.43
CA GLN A 270 -8.31 -5.30 4.75
C GLN A 270 -7.47 -6.22 5.64
N ILE A 271 -6.46 -5.68 6.32
CA ILE A 271 -5.62 -6.46 7.26
C ILE A 271 -6.44 -6.95 8.46
N LEU A 272 -7.31 -6.12 9.03
CA LEU A 272 -8.12 -6.50 10.19
C LEU A 272 -9.20 -7.53 9.85
N SER A 273 -9.65 -7.57 8.58
CA SER A 273 -10.67 -8.51 8.11
C SER A 273 -10.22 -9.97 8.17
N ILE A 274 -8.90 -10.23 8.06
CA ILE A 274 -8.34 -11.60 8.06
C ILE A 274 -7.99 -12.12 9.46
N ILE A 275 -8.09 -11.27 10.49
CA ILE A 275 -7.68 -11.61 11.85
C ILE A 275 -8.86 -12.18 12.64
N GLU A 276 -8.63 -13.32 13.29
CA GLU A 276 -9.54 -13.88 14.28
C GLU A 276 -9.10 -13.52 15.70
N GLY A 277 -10.05 -13.15 16.56
CA GLY A 277 -9.82 -12.85 17.97
C GLY A 277 -9.57 -11.37 18.28
N ALA A 278 -10.30 -10.84 19.27
CA ALA A 278 -10.28 -9.43 19.64
C ALA A 278 -8.90 -8.95 20.15
N SER A 279 -8.19 -9.79 20.91
CA SER A 279 -6.86 -9.46 21.46
C SER A 279 -5.81 -9.28 20.35
N THR A 280 -5.80 -10.17 19.36
CA THR A 280 -4.90 -10.07 18.20
C THR A 280 -5.24 -8.85 17.36
N LYS A 281 -6.54 -8.59 17.10
CA LYS A 281 -6.98 -7.38 16.41
C LYS A 281 -6.49 -6.12 17.12
N LYS A 282 -6.66 -6.02 18.44
CA LYS A 282 -6.18 -4.89 19.25
C LYS A 282 -4.69 -4.65 19.07
N ARG A 283 -3.86 -5.71 19.15
CA ARG A 283 -2.41 -5.60 18.96
C ARG A 283 -2.02 -5.11 17.57
N ILE A 284 -2.70 -5.57 16.52
CA ILE A 284 -2.45 -5.12 15.15
C ILE A 284 -2.92 -3.68 14.95
N VAL A 285 -4.07 -3.28 15.50
CA VAL A 285 -4.53 -1.89 15.49
C VAL A 285 -3.49 -0.99 16.14
N GLU A 286 -2.97 -1.35 17.32
CA GLU A 286 -1.92 -0.57 18.00
C GLU A 286 -0.63 -0.47 17.19
N GLN A 287 -0.27 -1.49 16.40
CA GLN A 287 0.88 -1.44 15.51
C GLN A 287 0.63 -0.52 14.30
N LEU A 288 -0.52 -0.65 13.65
CA LEU A 288 -0.88 0.14 12.47
C LEU A 288 -1.11 1.62 12.83
N GLN A 289 -1.67 1.91 14.01
CA GLN A 289 -1.80 3.28 14.54
C GLN A 289 -0.44 3.96 14.70
N ARG A 290 0.59 3.24 15.16
CA ARG A 290 1.96 3.77 15.25
C ARG A 290 2.58 4.02 13.88
N GLU A 291 2.19 3.29 12.84
CA GLU A 291 2.59 3.60 11.47
C GLU A 291 1.87 4.83 10.92
N ILE A 292 0.57 5.00 11.21
CA ILE A 292 -0.19 6.20 10.79
C ILE A 292 0.38 7.47 11.43
N ASN A 293 0.75 7.40 12.70
CA ASN A 293 1.31 8.54 13.43
C ASN A 293 2.53 8.14 14.26
N PRO A 294 3.73 8.06 13.64
CA PRO A 294 4.95 7.67 14.32
C PRO A 294 5.39 8.67 15.42
N ALA A 295 4.89 9.91 15.37
CA ALA A 295 5.28 11.00 16.25
C ALA A 295 4.39 11.16 17.50
N GLN A 296 3.19 10.55 17.54
CA GLN A 296 2.31 10.60 18.71
C GLN A 296 2.50 9.38 19.62
N ASN A 297 2.89 9.65 20.86
CA ASN A 297 2.75 8.69 21.96
C ASN A 297 1.26 8.33 22.14
N LEU A 298 0.92 7.09 21.78
CA LEU A 298 -0.24 6.27 22.14
C LEU A 298 -1.55 7.01 22.47
N VAL A 299 -2.55 6.87 21.60
CA VAL A 299 -3.95 6.94 22.02
C VAL A 299 -4.25 5.66 22.82
N THR A 300 -4.45 5.81 24.13
CA THR A 300 -5.03 4.76 24.98
C THR A 300 -6.43 4.44 24.48
N VAL A 301 -6.59 3.29 23.83
CA VAL A 301 -7.90 2.71 23.52
C VAL A 301 -8.40 2.05 24.79
N ASP A 302 -9.03 2.85 25.65
CA ASP A 302 -9.87 2.36 26.74
C ASP A 302 -11.30 2.15 26.25
N SER A 303 -11.91 1.14 26.83
CA SER A 303 -13.33 0.75 26.82
C SER A 303 -13.81 -0.29 25.80
N ASP A 304 -14.41 -1.34 26.40
CA ASP A 304 -15.18 -2.44 25.84
C ASP A 304 -16.46 -1.95 25.14
N GLN A 305 -16.33 -1.20 24.05
CA GLN A 305 -17.46 -0.92 23.16
C GLN A 305 -17.32 -1.68 21.85
N ASP A 306 -18.42 -2.32 21.46
CA ASP A 306 -18.61 -3.14 20.27
C ASP A 306 -17.73 -2.70 19.08
N ILE A 307 -16.86 -3.61 18.66
CA ILE A 307 -15.94 -3.48 17.50
C ILE A 307 -16.71 -3.63 16.17
N SER A 308 -17.96 -3.18 16.16
CA SER A 308 -18.85 -3.08 15.00
C SER A 308 -18.71 -1.73 14.28
N ALA A 309 -17.88 -0.82 14.81
CA ALA A 309 -17.60 0.50 14.24
C ALA A 309 -16.08 0.72 14.08
N THR A 310 -15.45 0.01 13.15
CA THR A 310 -13.99 -0.14 12.97
C THR A 310 -13.23 1.12 12.52
N LEU A 311 -13.76 2.34 12.66
CA LEU A 311 -13.09 3.57 12.20
C LEU A 311 -13.14 4.76 13.17
N LEU A 312 -13.89 4.68 14.27
CA LEU A 312 -14.06 5.82 15.18
C LEU A 312 -12.82 6.24 16.02
N PRO A 313 -11.79 5.40 16.25
CA PRO A 313 -10.55 5.87 16.90
C PRO A 313 -9.66 6.74 16.00
N PHE A 314 -9.89 6.76 14.67
CA PHE A 314 -8.99 7.40 13.69
C PHE A 314 -9.38 8.84 13.33
N ILE A 315 -10.57 9.28 13.72
CA ILE A 315 -11.03 10.66 13.51
C ILE A 315 -11.36 11.23 14.88
N LYS A 316 -10.38 11.84 15.54
CA LYS A 316 -10.69 12.73 16.67
C LYS A 316 -11.66 13.79 16.16
N LYS A 317 -12.90 13.76 16.66
CA LYS A 317 -13.80 14.92 16.61
C LYS A 317 -13.04 16.11 17.20
N LYS A 318 -12.62 17.05 16.35
CA LYS A 318 -12.50 18.44 16.78
C LYS A 318 -13.93 19.00 16.84
N GLY A 319 -14.25 19.59 17.98
CA GLY A 319 -15.55 20.16 18.33
C GLY A 319 -15.82 19.82 19.78
N SER A 320 -15.62 20.71 20.75
CA SER A 320 -15.67 22.18 20.74
C SER A 320 -14.69 22.75 21.77
#